data_AF-A0A9D5X8Q4-F1
#
_entry.id   AF-A0A9D5X8Q4-F1
#
_cell.length_a   1.000
_cell.length_b   1.000
_cell.length_c   1.000
_cell.angle_alpha   90.00
_cell.angle_beta   90.00
_cell.angle_gamma   90.00
#
_symmetry.space_group_name_H-M   'P 1'
#
loop_
_entity.id
_entity.type
_entity.pdbx_description
1 polymer ?
#
loop_
_entity_poly.entity_id
_entity_poly.type
_entity_poly.pdbx_seq_one_letter_code
_entity_poly.pdbx_strand_id
1 'polypeptide(L)'
;RACIESFDPRVLQWLRQHRPEMLRGQLSENFLVDRQTKHMNIATRAGATALFGNSVGRPDFISYKFEDRKNPFVKLACNTMGAHLITWTVRSEEDMIASELEGAPVIFEGFIPTPASLIN
;
A
#
# COMPACT_ATOMS: atom_id res chain seq x y z
N ARG A 1 -12.91 -11.94 -10.33
CA ARG A 1 -12.06 -10.78 -10.73
C ARG A 1 -10.88 -10.75 -9.76
N ALA A 2 -9.71 -10.28 -10.19
CA ALA A 2 -8.50 -10.21 -9.36
C ALA A 2 -7.89 -8.81 -9.44
N CYS A 3 -7.13 -8.44 -8.42
CA CYS A 3 -6.21 -7.31 -8.42
C CYS A 3 -4.76 -7.83 -8.36
N ILE A 4 -3.81 -7.03 -8.80
CA ILE A 4 -2.38 -7.30 -8.67
C ILE A 4 -1.73 -6.17 -7.90
N GLU A 5 -0.80 -6.50 -7.02
CA GLU A 5 0.04 -5.52 -6.35
C GLU A 5 1.52 -5.92 -6.41
N SER A 6 2.41 -4.94 -6.29
CA SER A 6 3.86 -5.15 -6.38
C SER A 6 4.62 -4.10 -5.60
N PHE A 7 5.76 -4.48 -5.04
CA PHE A 7 6.75 -3.54 -4.50
C PHE A 7 7.47 -2.76 -5.61
N ASP A 8 7.57 -3.33 -6.81
CA ASP A 8 8.25 -2.71 -7.94
C ASP A 8 7.26 -1.89 -8.79
N PRO A 9 7.40 -0.55 -8.86
CA PRO A 9 6.49 0.31 -9.64
C PRO A 9 6.54 0.03 -11.15
N ARG A 10 7.61 -0.60 -11.66
CA ARG A 10 7.73 -0.98 -13.09
C ARG A 10 6.72 -2.06 -13.47
N VAL A 11 6.39 -2.95 -12.54
CA VAL A 11 5.32 -3.95 -12.75
C VAL A 11 3.98 -3.24 -12.96
N LEU A 12 3.70 -2.22 -12.15
CA LEU A 12 2.45 -1.45 -12.27
C LEU A 12 2.41 -0.63 -13.55
N GLN A 13 3.53 -0.05 -13.97
CA GLN A 13 3.65 0.62 -15.27
C GLN A 13 3.31 -0.35 -16.40
N TRP A 14 3.88 -1.56 -16.37
CA TRP A 14 3.61 -2.57 -17.38
C TRP A 14 2.13 -2.95 -17.41
N LEU A 15 1.52 -3.17 -16.24
CA LEU A 15 0.07 -3.43 -16.12
C LEU A 15 -0.77 -2.30 -16.68
N ARG A 16 -0.42 -1.04 -16.38
CA ARG A 16 -1.11 0.13 -16.91
C ARG A 16 -1.10 0.17 -18.44
N GLN A 17 -0.01 -0.27 -19.07
CA GLN A 17 0.17 -0.23 -20.52
C GLN A 17 -0.47 -1.44 -21.24
N HIS A 18 -0.42 -2.63 -20.64
CA HIS A 18 -0.77 -3.88 -21.33
C HIS A 18 -2.08 -4.51 -20.84
N ARG A 19 -2.48 -4.22 -19.59
CA ARG A 19 -3.67 -4.78 -18.92
C ARG A 19 -4.41 -3.68 -18.13
N PRO A 20 -4.79 -2.55 -18.77
CA PRO A 20 -5.34 -1.39 -18.07
C PRO A 20 -6.62 -1.70 -17.27
N GLU A 21 -7.38 -2.73 -17.67
CA GLU A 21 -8.60 -3.21 -17.03
C GLU A 21 -8.38 -3.90 -15.68
N MET A 22 -7.14 -4.31 -15.38
CA MET A 22 -6.81 -4.98 -14.13
C MET A 22 -6.47 -3.96 -13.04
N LEU A 23 -7.13 -4.09 -11.89
CA LEU A 23 -6.83 -3.29 -10.71
C LEU A 23 -5.39 -3.53 -10.27
N ARG A 24 -4.64 -2.44 -10.08
CA ARG A 24 -3.21 -2.50 -9.75
C ARG A 24 -2.87 -1.67 -8.51
N GLY A 25 -2.15 -2.26 -7.57
CA GLY A 25 -1.79 -1.66 -6.29
C GLY A 25 -0.29 -1.48 -6.12
N GLN A 26 0.13 -0.34 -5.56
CA GLN A 26 1.51 -0.20 -5.10
C GLN A 26 1.65 -0.74 -3.68
N LEU A 27 2.45 -1.79 -3.53
CA LEU A 27 2.84 -2.32 -2.22
C LEU A 27 4.08 -1.56 -1.72
N SER A 28 4.06 -1.07 -0.49
CA SER A 28 5.20 -0.35 0.09
C SER A 28 5.15 -0.32 1.62
N GLU A 29 6.25 0.07 2.24
CA GLU A 29 6.38 0.27 3.67
C GLU A 29 7.42 1.37 3.95
N ASN A 30 7.66 1.70 5.22
CA ASN A 30 8.78 2.56 5.55
C ASN A 30 10.12 1.79 5.50
N PHE A 31 10.68 1.70 4.30
CA PHE A 31 11.96 1.06 4.07
C PHE A 31 13.13 1.72 4.80
N LEU A 32 13.00 2.96 5.32
CA LEU A 32 14.08 3.61 6.08
C LEU A 32 14.25 3.02 7.48
N VAL A 33 13.16 2.53 8.08
CA VAL A 33 13.18 1.88 9.41
C VAL A 33 13.29 0.36 9.30
N ASP A 34 12.89 -0.22 8.18
CA ASP A 34 13.03 -1.65 7.95
C ASP A 34 14.51 -2.08 7.91
N ARG A 35 14.80 -3.16 8.66
CA ARG A 35 16.13 -3.73 8.80
C ARG A 35 16.47 -4.67 7.64
N GLN A 36 15.48 -5.25 6.97
CA GLN A 36 15.72 -6.19 5.87
C GLN A 36 16.26 -5.47 4.64
N THR A 37 15.84 -4.22 4.42
CA THR A 37 16.28 -3.37 3.32
C THR A 37 17.61 -2.62 3.53
N LYS A 38 18.34 -2.88 4.62
CA LYS A 38 19.65 -2.21 4.89
C LYS A 38 20.71 -2.41 3.81
N HIS A 39 20.61 -3.48 3.02
CA HIS A 39 21.51 -3.76 1.91
C HIS A 39 21.27 -2.84 0.70
N MET A 40 20.14 -2.14 0.64
CA MET A 40 19.81 -1.19 -0.43
C MET A 40 20.34 0.22 -0.13
N ASN A 41 20.64 0.97 -1.20
CA ASN A 41 21.00 2.38 -1.09
C ASN A 41 19.88 3.20 -0.41
N ILE A 42 20.26 4.14 0.44
CA ILE A 42 19.35 5.04 1.15
C ILE A 42 18.43 5.82 0.21
N ALA A 43 18.91 6.22 -0.98
CA ALA A 43 18.09 6.92 -1.97
C ALA A 43 16.95 6.04 -2.47
N THR A 44 17.22 4.76 -2.74
CA THR A 44 16.20 3.77 -3.16
C THR A 44 15.17 3.56 -2.07
N ARG A 45 15.62 3.38 -0.83
CA ARG A 45 14.73 3.20 0.34
C ARG A 45 13.85 4.43 0.55
N ALA A 46 14.44 5.63 0.53
CA ALA A 46 13.69 6.87 0.67
C ALA A 46 12.66 7.06 -0.44
N GLY A 47 13.03 6.79 -1.70
CA GLY A 47 12.12 6.90 -2.84
C GLY A 47 10.95 5.91 -2.78
N ALA A 48 11.20 4.69 -2.32
CA ALA A 48 10.16 3.67 -2.14
C ALA A 48 9.24 3.99 -0.95
N THR A 49 9.79 4.43 0.18
CA THR A 49 9.02 4.94 1.34
C THR A 49 8.13 6.13 0.96
N ALA A 50 8.65 7.03 0.11
CA ALA A 50 7.95 8.23 -0.33
C ALA A 50 7.08 8.02 -1.58
N LEU A 51 7.02 6.79 -2.11
CA LEU A 51 6.17 6.42 -3.24
C LEU A 51 6.44 7.22 -4.53
N PHE A 52 7.68 7.69 -4.73
CA PHE A 52 8.03 8.57 -5.86
C PHE A 52 7.87 7.91 -7.24
N GLY A 53 7.93 6.58 -7.32
CA GLY A 53 7.71 5.83 -8.56
C GLY A 53 6.24 5.77 -9.02
N ASN A 54 5.29 6.15 -8.16
CA ASN A 54 3.88 5.88 -8.41
C ASN A 54 3.27 6.72 -9.53
N SER A 55 3.87 7.87 -9.88
CA SER A 55 3.40 8.69 -11.00
C SER A 55 3.43 7.94 -12.34
N VAL A 56 4.36 6.98 -12.49
CA VAL A 56 4.53 6.17 -13.70
C VAL A 56 3.54 5.00 -13.74
N GLY A 57 3.38 4.31 -12.61
CA GLY A 57 2.48 3.17 -12.45
C GLY A 57 1.00 3.56 -12.33
N ARG A 58 0.71 4.76 -11.83
CA ARG A 58 -0.63 5.31 -11.53
C ARG A 58 -1.56 4.25 -10.93
N PRO A 59 -1.24 3.77 -9.71
CA PRO A 59 -1.97 2.68 -9.09
C PRO A 59 -3.40 3.09 -8.73
N ASP A 60 -4.32 2.12 -8.73
CA ASP A 60 -5.70 2.30 -8.31
C ASP A 60 -5.82 2.30 -6.77
N PHE A 61 -4.88 1.65 -6.09
CA PHE A 61 -4.76 1.64 -4.63
C PHE A 61 -3.30 1.56 -4.17
N ILE A 62 -3.04 1.93 -2.93
CA ILE A 62 -1.72 1.86 -2.29
C ILE A 62 -1.86 0.94 -1.08
N SER A 63 -1.15 -0.18 -1.10
CA SER A 63 -1.05 -1.10 0.03
C SER A 63 0.18 -0.73 0.86
N TYR A 64 -0.03 -0.14 2.04
CA TYR A 64 1.06 0.36 2.87
C TYR A 64 1.11 -0.29 4.25
N LYS A 65 2.32 -0.45 4.80
CA LYS A 65 2.47 -1.09 6.12
C LYS A 65 1.66 -0.35 7.21
N PHE A 66 0.81 -1.04 7.97
CA PHE A 66 -0.14 -0.50 8.95
C PHE A 66 0.57 0.32 10.02
N GLU A 67 1.70 -0.17 10.52
CA GLU A 67 2.54 0.53 11.50
C GLU A 67 3.06 1.87 10.97
N ASP A 68 3.30 1.96 9.65
CA ASP A 68 3.88 3.12 8.99
C ASP A 68 2.85 3.96 8.19
N ARG A 69 1.57 3.57 8.20
CA ARG A 69 0.50 4.12 7.33
C ARG A 69 0.31 5.62 7.43
N LYS A 70 0.67 6.21 8.58
CA LYS A 70 0.59 7.64 8.87
C LYS A 70 1.71 8.46 8.19
N ASN A 71 2.54 7.82 7.36
CA ASN A 71 3.52 8.51 6.53
C ASN A 71 2.84 9.58 5.64
N PRO A 72 3.20 10.87 5.75
CA PRO A 72 2.61 11.96 4.96
C PRO A 72 2.65 11.73 3.45
N PHE A 73 3.67 11.02 2.96
CA PHE A 73 3.80 10.69 1.53
C PHE A 73 2.71 9.75 1.05
N VAL A 74 2.19 8.86 1.90
CA VAL A 74 1.07 7.98 1.58
C VAL A 74 -0.18 8.81 1.32
N LYS A 75 -0.52 9.70 2.27
CA LYS A 75 -1.68 10.59 2.12
C LYS A 75 -1.56 11.48 0.87
N LEU A 76 -0.38 12.04 0.63
CA LEU A 76 -0.12 12.85 -0.57
C LEU A 76 -0.29 12.02 -1.85
N ALA A 77 0.26 10.81 -1.89
CA ALA A 77 0.18 9.92 -3.03
C ALA A 77 -1.28 9.51 -3.33
N CYS A 78 -2.04 9.10 -2.30
CA CYS A 78 -3.47 8.79 -2.45
C CYS A 78 -4.26 9.99 -3.01
N ASN A 79 -4.07 11.18 -2.44
CA ASN A 79 -4.79 12.39 -2.86
C ASN A 79 -4.44 12.83 -4.28
N THR A 80 -3.16 12.77 -4.66
CA THR A 80 -2.71 13.26 -5.99
C THR A 80 -3.04 12.28 -7.11
N MET A 81 -3.13 10.99 -6.83
CA MET A 81 -3.39 9.96 -7.84
C MET A 81 -4.84 9.45 -7.83
N GLY A 82 -5.64 9.81 -6.81
CA GLY A 82 -6.98 9.26 -6.61
C GLY A 82 -6.97 7.79 -6.20
N ALA A 83 -5.89 7.34 -5.54
CA ALA A 83 -5.73 5.96 -5.12
C ALA A 83 -6.31 5.74 -3.71
N HIS A 84 -6.91 4.57 -3.48
CA HIS A 84 -7.37 4.19 -2.14
C HIS A 84 -6.25 3.57 -1.31
N LEU A 85 -6.21 3.86 0.00
CA LEU A 85 -5.26 3.23 0.90
C LEU A 85 -5.79 1.86 1.36
N ILE A 86 -4.93 0.85 1.35
CA ILE A 86 -5.11 -0.46 2.00
C ILE A 86 -3.94 -0.66 2.95
N THR A 87 -4.15 -1.25 4.13
CA THR A 87 -3.08 -1.47 5.12
C THR A 87 -2.74 -2.95 5.31
N TRP A 88 -1.46 -3.24 5.54
CA TRP A 88 -0.92 -4.59 5.78
C TRP A 88 0.25 -4.52 6.77
N THR A 89 0.75 -5.52 7.45
CA THR A 89 0.15 -6.77 7.85
C THR A 89 -0.64 -6.52 9.13
N VAL A 90 -1.96 -6.61 9.06
CA VAL A 90 -2.83 -6.47 10.24
C VAL A 90 -2.95 -7.82 10.94
N ARG A 91 -2.77 -7.88 12.26
CA ARG A 91 -2.75 -9.15 13.02
C ARG A 91 -3.76 -9.22 14.17
N SER A 92 -4.52 -8.15 14.38
CA SER A 92 -5.52 -8.06 15.44
C SER A 92 -6.79 -7.38 14.93
N GLU A 93 -7.91 -7.68 15.57
CA GLU A 93 -9.18 -7.01 15.28
C GLU A 93 -9.16 -5.53 15.68
N GLU A 94 -8.42 -5.18 16.73
CA GLU A 94 -8.20 -3.79 17.14
C GLU A 94 -7.50 -2.97 16.04
N ASP A 95 -6.41 -3.50 15.47
CA ASP A 95 -5.69 -2.86 14.37
C ASP A 95 -6.55 -2.76 13.10
N MET A 96 -7.37 -3.79 12.84
CA MET A 96 -8.33 -3.75 11.73
C MET A 96 -9.31 -2.61 11.91
N ILE A 97 -9.99 -2.54 13.06
CA ILE A 97 -10.95 -1.48 13.38
C ILE A 97 -10.28 -0.11 13.25
N ALA A 98 -9.05 0.04 13.76
CA ALA A 98 -8.31 1.30 13.65
C ALA A 98 -8.02 1.69 12.19
N SER A 99 -7.70 0.73 11.31
CA SER A 99 -7.51 0.99 9.88
C SER A 99 -8.82 1.34 9.18
N GLU A 100 -9.88 0.60 9.46
CA GLU A 100 -11.18 0.79 8.83
C GLU A 100 -11.84 2.12 9.22
N LEU A 101 -11.68 2.55 10.48
CA LEU A 101 -12.10 3.89 10.94
C LEU A 101 -11.35 5.02 10.23
N GLU A 102 -10.14 4.76 9.72
CA GLU A 102 -9.38 5.67 8.87
C GLU A 102 -9.77 5.56 7.39
N GLY A 103 -10.75 4.71 7.05
CA GLY A 103 -11.26 4.49 5.69
C GLY A 103 -10.38 3.59 4.83
N ALA A 104 -9.47 2.82 5.44
CA ALA A 104 -8.53 1.96 4.74
C ALA A 104 -8.82 0.46 5.01
N PRO A 105 -9.21 -0.33 3.99
CA PRO A 105 -9.35 -1.78 4.12
C PRO A 105 -8.02 -2.44 4.51
N VAL A 106 -8.08 -3.69 4.98
CA VAL A 106 -6.91 -4.38 5.53
C VAL A 106 -6.56 -5.69 4.80
N ILE A 107 -5.27 -6.01 4.80
CA ILE A 107 -4.72 -7.32 4.50
C ILE A 107 -4.29 -7.95 5.84
N PHE A 108 -5.01 -8.98 6.26
CA PHE A 108 -4.82 -9.66 7.55
C PHE A 108 -3.83 -10.82 7.46
N GLU A 109 -3.15 -11.11 8.56
CA GLU A 109 -2.29 -12.27 8.75
C GLU A 109 -2.56 -12.91 10.11
N GLY A 110 -2.79 -14.23 10.12
CA GLY A 110 -2.81 -15.01 11.36
C GLY A 110 -4.07 -14.85 12.22
N PHE A 111 -5.13 -14.17 11.75
CA PHE A 111 -6.42 -14.11 12.44
C PHE A 111 -7.60 -14.07 11.46
N ILE A 112 -8.79 -14.45 11.95
CA ILE A 112 -10.05 -14.38 11.21
C ILE A 112 -10.87 -13.23 11.82
N PRO A 113 -11.13 -12.14 11.08
CA PRO A 113 -11.94 -11.04 11.59
C PRO A 113 -13.41 -11.43 11.72
N THR A 114 -14.15 -10.77 12.60
CA THR A 114 -15.61 -10.90 12.61
C THR A 114 -16.20 -10.33 11.31
N PRO A 115 -17.36 -10.82 10.81
CA PRO A 115 -17.84 -10.48 9.47
C PRO A 115 -18.27 -9.02 9.23
N ALA A 116 -18.15 -8.13 10.21
CA ALA A 116 -18.64 -6.76 10.13
C ALA A 116 -17.48 -5.79 9.84
N SER A 117 -17.28 -5.45 8.57
CA SER A 117 -16.39 -4.34 8.18
C SER A 117 -17.06 -3.00 8.48
N LEU A 118 -16.27 -2.03 8.95
CA LEU A 118 -16.71 -0.66 9.23
C LEU A 118 -16.62 0.28 8.01
N ILE A 119 -16.15 -0.21 6.87
CA ILE A 119 -16.02 0.55 5.63
C ILE A 119 -17.33 0.41 4.83
N ASN A 120 -18.04 1.54 4.66
CA ASN A 120 -19.27 1.63 3.84
C ASN A 120 -18.97 1.86 2.37
#